data_AF-A0A5Q4ZVQ7-F1
#
_entry.id   AF-A0A5Q4ZVQ7-F1
#
_cell.length_a   1.000
_cell.length_b   1.000
_cell.length_c   1.000
_cell.angle_alpha   90.00
_cell.angle_beta   90.00
_cell.angle_gamma   90.00
#
_symmetry.space_group_name_H-M   'P 1'
#
loop_
_entity.id
_entity.type
_entity.pdbx_description
1 polymer ?
#
loop_
_entity_poly.entity_id
_entity_poly.type
_entity_poly.pdbx_seq_one_letter_code
_entity_poly.pdbx_strand_id
1 'polypeptide(L)'
;MKGKIIKWVDDRGFGFIQSHNAAGEIFAHISQFKKGYRRPKVGDEVEFQLEYKDDKTNAKLISLVGVQPSKSRSSFVTKILVLAAISIGILGYQLLSKNNSIPLFDTTPAYENMGFSCDGKTYCSEMRSCDEAKFYIANCPNTKMDGDGDSVPCESQHCNF
;
A
#
# COMPACT_ATOMS: atom_id res chain seq x y z
N MET A 1 40.01 -4.12 7.10
CA MET A 1 40.79 -4.87 8.12
C MET A 1 40.21 -6.26 8.25
N LYS A 2 41.06 -7.26 8.52
CA LYS A 2 40.62 -8.65 8.72
C LYS A 2 40.62 -9.02 10.20
N GLY A 3 39.73 -9.91 10.58
CA GLY A 3 39.64 -10.44 11.94
C GLY A 3 38.76 -11.67 12.00
N LYS A 4 38.57 -12.18 13.21
CA LYS A 4 37.79 -13.39 13.48
C LYS A 4 36.73 -13.11 14.54
N ILE A 5 35.53 -13.63 14.34
CA ILE A 5 34.46 -13.55 15.34
C ILE A 5 34.82 -14.48 16.50
N ILE A 6 35.03 -13.91 17.68
CA ILE A 6 35.38 -14.66 18.90
C ILE A 6 34.16 -14.93 19.78
N LYS A 7 33.13 -14.09 19.68
CA LYS A 7 31.88 -14.21 20.44
C LYS A 7 30.73 -13.76 19.55
N TRP A 8 29.62 -14.49 19.58
CA TRP A 8 28.39 -14.12 18.86
C TRP A 8 27.17 -14.54 19.66
N VAL A 9 26.24 -13.60 19.87
CA VAL A 9 24.96 -13.84 20.54
C VAL A 9 23.86 -13.66 19.51
N ASP A 10 23.39 -14.78 18.95
CA ASP A 10 22.50 -14.75 17.79
C ASP A 10 21.14 -14.13 18.12
N ASP A 11 20.58 -14.41 19.30
CA ASP A 11 19.29 -13.86 19.74
C ASP A 11 19.28 -12.34 19.83
N ARG A 12 20.42 -11.76 20.23
CA ARG A 12 20.60 -10.30 20.34
C ARG A 12 21.22 -9.66 19.11
N GLY A 13 21.70 -10.46 18.16
CA GLY A 13 22.25 -9.98 16.90
C GLY A 13 23.55 -9.18 17.03
N PHE A 14 24.41 -9.49 18.00
CA PHE A 14 25.71 -8.84 18.14
C PHE A 14 26.81 -9.80 18.58
N GLY A 15 28.05 -9.36 18.43
CA GLY A 15 29.23 -10.10 18.86
C GLY A 15 30.48 -9.24 18.85
N PHE A 16 31.61 -9.91 18.95
CA PHE A 16 32.92 -9.28 19.02
C PHE A 16 33.90 -9.92 18.04
N ILE A 17 34.67 -9.07 17.39
CA ILE A 17 35.71 -9.43 16.43
C ILE A 17 37.07 -9.15 17.07
N GLN A 18 37.99 -10.10 16.91
CA GLN A 18 39.40 -9.93 17.27
C GLN A 18 40.23 -9.80 16.00
N SER A 19 41.15 -8.84 15.97
CA SER A 19 42.10 -8.63 14.88
C SER A 19 43.51 -8.54 15.43
N HIS A 20 44.50 -9.01 14.67
CA HIS A 20 45.91 -8.83 15.05
C HIS A 20 46.36 -7.36 14.95
N ASN A 21 45.69 -6.57 14.11
CA ASN A 21 46.04 -5.18 13.83
C ASN A 21 45.35 -4.17 14.75
N ALA A 22 44.49 -4.60 15.67
CA ALA A 22 43.77 -3.73 16.59
C ALA A 22 43.86 -4.29 18.01
N ALA A 23 44.20 -3.44 18.97
CA ALA A 23 44.23 -3.83 20.37
C ALA A 23 42.80 -3.86 20.93
N GLY A 24 42.36 -5.04 21.39
CA GLY A 24 41.07 -5.23 22.06
C GLY A 24 39.99 -5.91 21.21
N GLU A 25 38.81 -6.04 21.82
CA GLU A 25 37.62 -6.64 21.20
C GLU A 25 36.83 -5.55 20.46
N ILE A 26 36.56 -5.76 19.17
CA ILE A 26 35.83 -4.81 18.33
C ILE A 26 34.36 -5.22 18.31
N PHE A 27 33.47 -4.29 18.65
CA PHE A 27 32.04 -4.56 18.67
C PHE A 27 31.47 -4.70 17.25
N ALA A 28 30.66 -5.72 17.02
CA ALA A 28 30.02 -6.00 15.74
C ALA A 28 28.51 -6.25 15.93
N HIS A 29 27.68 -5.45 15.27
CA HIS A 29 26.24 -5.64 15.25
C HIS A 29 25.81 -6.27 13.91
N ILE A 30 24.78 -7.13 13.92
CA ILE A 30 24.30 -7.86 12.73
C ILE A 30 23.88 -6.91 11.60
N SER A 31 23.40 -5.71 11.92
CA SER A 31 23.04 -4.70 10.91
C SER A 31 24.23 -4.15 10.12
N GLN A 32 25.45 -4.30 10.64
CA GLN A 32 26.67 -3.85 9.97
C GLN A 32 27.19 -4.87 8.96
N PHE A 33 26.61 -6.09 8.93
CA PHE A 33 26.95 -7.12 7.95
C PHE A 33 26.26 -6.85 6.62
N LYS A 34 26.96 -7.11 5.52
CA LYS A 34 26.37 -7.09 4.19
C LYS A 34 25.18 -8.06 4.14
N LYS A 35 24.12 -7.67 3.43
CA LYS A 35 22.94 -8.52 3.23
C LYS A 35 23.27 -9.71 2.33
N GLY A 36 22.54 -10.81 2.49
CA GLY A 36 22.63 -11.99 1.63
C GLY A 36 23.53 -13.11 2.14
N TYR A 37 24.26 -12.91 3.24
CA TYR A 37 24.99 -13.99 3.91
C TYR A 37 24.11 -14.70 4.96
N ARG A 38 24.53 -15.90 5.36
CA ARG A 38 24.00 -16.54 6.58
C ARG A 38 24.32 -15.70 7.83
N ARG A 39 23.65 -16.01 8.95
CA ARG A 39 23.99 -15.39 10.25
C ARG A 39 25.45 -15.69 10.63
N PRO A 40 26.18 -14.72 11.23
CA PRO A 40 27.56 -14.91 11.67
C PRO A 40 27.67 -15.96 12.78
N LYS A 41 28.82 -16.62 12.87
CA LYS A 41 29.12 -17.62 13.89
C LYS A 41 30.51 -17.38 14.49
N VAL A 42 30.72 -17.88 15.70
CA VAL A 42 32.05 -17.90 16.32
C VAL A 42 32.99 -18.70 15.42
N GLY A 43 34.15 -18.12 15.15
CA GLY A 43 35.17 -18.68 14.29
C GLY A 43 35.16 -18.16 12.86
N ASP A 44 34.11 -17.45 12.43
CA ASP A 44 34.04 -16.88 11.09
C ASP A 44 35.13 -15.81 10.89
N GLU A 45 35.79 -15.87 9.74
CA GLU A 45 36.67 -14.78 9.28
C GLU A 45 35.85 -13.67 8.63
N VAL A 46 36.19 -12.44 8.98
CA VAL A 46 35.47 -11.26 8.52
C VAL A 46 36.43 -10.17 8.08
N GLU A 47 36.02 -9.45 7.04
CA GLU A 47 36.62 -8.20 6.63
C GLU A 47 35.68 -7.04 6.96
N PHE A 48 36.20 -6.01 7.62
CA PHE A 48 35.43 -4.88 8.16
C PHE A 48 36.26 -3.59 8.15
N GLN A 49 35.58 -2.46 8.37
CA GLN A 49 36.19 -1.15 8.59
C GLN A 49 36.03 -0.76 10.07
N LEU A 50 37.05 -0.14 10.65
CA LEU A 50 37.00 0.37 12.02
C LEU A 50 36.32 1.73 12.06
N GLU A 51 35.44 1.90 13.04
CA GLU A 51 34.85 3.19 13.40
C GLU A 51 35.01 3.39 14.92
N TYR A 52 35.61 4.52 15.30
CA TYR A 52 35.73 4.94 16.69
C TYR A 52 34.54 5.83 17.02
N LYS A 53 33.73 5.42 18.00
CA LYS A 53 32.57 6.20 18.46
C LYS A 53 32.46 6.09 19.98
N ASP A 54 32.47 7.24 20.66
CA ASP A 54 32.24 7.36 22.11
C ASP A 54 33.08 6.35 22.93
N ASP A 55 34.41 6.39 22.76
CA ASP A 55 35.41 5.48 23.36
C ASP A 55 35.28 3.98 23.03
N LYS A 56 34.36 3.60 22.13
CA LYS A 56 34.18 2.21 21.69
C LYS A 56 34.59 2.01 20.24
N THR A 57 35.31 0.92 20.01
CA THR A 57 35.72 0.48 18.69
C THR A 57 34.62 -0.38 18.07
N ASN A 58 34.02 0.10 16.98
CA ASN A 58 32.93 -0.55 16.27
C ASN A 58 33.39 -1.01 14.88
N ALA A 59 32.85 -2.14 14.41
CA ALA A 59 33.06 -2.62 13.05
C ALA A 59 31.90 -2.22 12.13
N LYS A 60 32.24 -1.64 10.97
CA LYS A 60 31.30 -1.30 9.88
C LYS A 60 31.62 -2.06 8.60
N LEU A 61 30.63 -2.14 7.70
CA LEU A 61 30.74 -2.77 6.37
C LEU A 61 31.31 -4.20 6.45
N ILE A 62 30.82 -4.98 7.41
CA ILE A 62 31.34 -6.31 7.72
C ILE A 62 30.95 -7.28 6.60
N SER A 63 31.92 -8.04 6.11
CA SER A 63 31.73 -9.09 5.11
C SER A 63 32.37 -10.38 5.56
N LEU A 64 31.66 -11.49 5.40
CA LEU A 64 32.14 -12.82 5.74
C LEU A 64 33.10 -13.31 4.66
N VAL A 65 34.31 -13.68 5.05
CA VAL A 65 35.34 -14.22 4.16
C VAL A 65 35.06 -15.71 3.95
N GLY A 66 35.09 -16.18 2.69
CA GLY A 66 34.88 -17.60 2.36
C GLY A 66 33.42 -18.08 2.38
N VAL A 67 32.45 -17.20 2.68
CA VAL A 67 31.03 -17.54 2.60
C VAL A 67 30.45 -16.96 1.32
N GLN A 68 29.91 -17.81 0.44
CA GLN A 68 29.22 -17.34 -0.77
C GLN A 68 27.91 -16.62 -0.36
N PRO A 69 27.65 -15.40 -0.83
CA PRO A 69 26.36 -14.76 -0.59
C PRO A 69 25.26 -15.61 -1.22
N SER A 70 24.22 -15.93 -0.45
CA SER A 70 23.02 -16.56 -1.00
C SER A 70 22.46 -15.60 -2.06
N LYS A 71 22.48 -16.04 -3.32
CA LYS A 71 21.85 -15.28 -4.40
C LYS A 71 20.37 -15.20 -4.06
N SER A 72 19.94 -14.05 -3.56
CA SER A 72 18.53 -13.72 -3.38
C SER A 72 17.85 -13.99 -4.72
N ARG A 73 17.06 -15.07 -4.78
CA ARG A 73 16.36 -15.47 -5.99
C ARG A 73 15.40 -14.31 -6.28
N SER A 74 15.75 -13.52 -7.29
CA SER A 74 15.11 -12.24 -7.55
C SER A 74 13.59 -12.41 -7.60
N SER A 75 12.90 -11.69 -6.71
CA SER A 75 11.43 -11.63 -6.61
C SER A 75 10.77 -11.19 -7.93
N PHE A 76 11.56 -10.72 -8.90
CA PHE A 76 11.10 -10.34 -10.23
C PHE A 76 10.44 -11.49 -11.00
N VAL A 77 10.97 -12.72 -10.91
CA VAL A 77 10.38 -13.88 -11.61
C VAL A 77 9.01 -14.24 -11.02
N THR A 78 8.89 -14.25 -9.68
CA THR A 78 7.62 -14.50 -9.01
C THR A 78 6.58 -13.42 -9.35
N LYS A 79 7.01 -12.14 -9.39
CA LYS A 79 6.12 -11.04 -9.78
C LYS A 79 5.65 -11.16 -11.24
N ILE A 80 6.52 -11.54 -12.16
CA ILE A 80 6.14 -11.76 -13.57
C ILE A 80 5.13 -12.89 -13.69
N LEU A 81 5.35 -14.03 -13.01
CA LEU A 81 4.44 -15.17 -13.09
C LEU A 81 3.05 -14.86 -12.51
N VAL A 82 2.99 -14.10 -11.42
CA VAL A 82 1.71 -13.66 -10.84
C VAL A 82 0.98 -12.70 -11.79
N LEU A 83 1.69 -11.71 -12.35
CA LEU A 83 1.09 -10.77 -13.31
C LEU A 83 0.61 -11.48 -14.58
N ALA A 84 1.36 -12.46 -15.08
CA ALA A 84 0.98 -13.27 -16.22
C ALA A 84 -0.26 -14.14 -15.92
N ALA A 85 -0.35 -14.75 -14.74
CA ALA A 85 -1.52 -15.54 -14.36
C ALA A 85 -2.79 -14.68 -14.22
N ILE A 86 -2.66 -13.48 -13.64
CA ILE A 86 -3.77 -12.52 -13.52
C ILE A 86 -4.21 -12.04 -14.91
N SER A 87 -3.27 -11.69 -15.79
CA SER A 87 -3.61 -11.23 -17.14
C SER A 87 -4.28 -12.33 -17.96
N ILE A 88 -3.79 -13.57 -17.89
CA ILE A 88 -4.42 -14.74 -18.54
C ILE A 88 -5.82 -14.98 -17.98
N GLY A 89 -6.02 -14.86 -16.66
CA GLY A 89 -7.33 -14.99 -16.03
C GLY A 89 -8.33 -13.92 -16.50
N ILE A 90 -7.91 -12.65 -16.57
CA ILE A 90 -8.76 -11.55 -17.05
C ILE A 90 -9.09 -11.71 -18.53
N LEU A 91 -8.09 -12.00 -19.38
CA LEU A 91 -8.30 -12.26 -20.81
C LEU A 91 -9.21 -13.47 -21.03
N GLY A 92 -9.02 -14.55 -20.28
CA GLY A 92 -9.88 -15.72 -20.30
C GLY A 92 -11.32 -15.38 -19.90
N TYR A 93 -11.51 -14.64 -18.81
CA TYR A 93 -12.82 -14.18 -18.37
C TYR A 93 -13.52 -13.31 -19.42
N GLN A 94 -12.82 -12.34 -20.00
CA GLN A 94 -13.37 -11.47 -21.05
C GLN A 94 -13.74 -12.23 -22.32
N LEU A 95 -12.95 -13.23 -22.72
CA LEU A 95 -13.26 -14.07 -23.87
C LEU A 95 -14.44 -15.00 -23.60
N LEU A 96 -14.58 -15.51 -22.36
CA LEU A 96 -15.72 -16.34 -21.95
C LEU A 96 -16.99 -15.52 -21.69
N SER A 97 -16.86 -14.26 -21.28
CA SER A 97 -17.98 -13.36 -20.97
C SER A 97 -18.53 -12.61 -22.18
N LYS A 98 -18.05 -12.86 -23.40
CA LYS A 98 -18.58 -12.25 -24.64
C LYS A 98 -20.07 -12.55 -24.91
N ASN A 99 -20.74 -13.35 -24.07
CA ASN A 99 -22.17 -13.64 -24.16
C ASN A 99 -23.06 -12.90 -23.15
N ASN A 100 -22.50 -12.03 -22.28
CA ASN A 100 -23.32 -11.24 -21.35
C ASN A 100 -23.21 -9.76 -21.69
N SER A 101 -24.06 -9.30 -22.59
CA SER A 101 -24.40 -7.88 -22.69
C SER A 101 -24.99 -7.44 -21.36
N ILE A 102 -24.25 -6.64 -20.61
CA ILE A 102 -24.76 -5.92 -19.43
C ILE A 102 -25.82 -4.95 -19.96
N PRO A 103 -27.08 -5.00 -19.48
CA PRO A 103 -28.01 -3.92 -19.76
C PRO A 103 -27.41 -2.66 -19.15
N LEU A 104 -27.18 -1.66 -20.00
CA LEU A 104 -26.76 -0.33 -19.60
C LEU A 104 -27.66 0.12 -18.45
N PHE A 105 -27.10 0.20 -17.23
CA PHE A 105 -27.79 0.81 -16.11
C PHE A 105 -27.87 2.29 -16.47
N ASP A 106 -29.05 2.69 -16.89
CA ASP A 106 -29.36 4.04 -17.30
C ASP A 106 -29.13 4.95 -16.09
N THR A 107 -27.98 5.62 -16.07
CA THR A 107 -27.66 6.65 -15.08
C THR A 107 -28.41 7.95 -15.34
N THR A 108 -29.33 7.99 -16.31
CA THR A 108 -30.24 9.13 -16.40
C THR A 108 -31.21 9.06 -15.21
N PRO A 109 -31.19 10.09 -14.34
CA PRO A 109 -32.16 10.13 -13.26
C PRO A 109 -33.55 10.27 -13.89
N ALA A 110 -34.51 9.45 -13.41
CA ALA A 110 -35.84 9.30 -14.00
C ALA A 110 -36.64 10.60 -14.21
N TYR A 111 -36.20 11.72 -13.63
CA TYR A 111 -36.85 13.03 -13.72
C TYR A 111 -36.60 13.80 -15.03
N GLU A 112 -35.58 13.44 -15.84
CA GLU A 112 -35.15 14.26 -17.00
C GLU A 112 -36.22 14.33 -18.12
N ASN A 113 -37.12 13.35 -18.19
CA ASN A 113 -38.17 13.25 -19.21
C ASN A 113 -39.59 13.59 -18.72
N MET A 114 -39.74 14.07 -17.48
CA MET A 114 -41.06 14.33 -16.88
C MET A 114 -41.62 15.74 -17.18
N GLY A 115 -40.90 16.55 -17.95
CA GLY A 115 -41.37 17.85 -18.41
C GLY A 115 -41.48 18.93 -17.31
N PHE A 116 -40.71 18.79 -16.24
CA PHE A 116 -40.64 19.79 -15.19
C PHE A 116 -39.89 21.04 -15.67
N SER A 117 -40.27 22.20 -15.14
CA SER A 117 -39.63 23.50 -15.42
C SER A 117 -39.59 24.31 -14.14
N CYS A 118 -38.66 25.27 -14.08
CA CYS A 118 -38.46 26.10 -12.89
C CYS A 118 -39.52 27.20 -12.80
N ASP A 119 -40.52 26.99 -11.94
CA ASP A 119 -41.61 27.96 -11.67
C ASP A 119 -41.39 28.76 -10.37
N GLY A 120 -40.14 28.89 -9.92
CA GLY A 120 -39.78 29.68 -8.74
C GLY A 120 -40.17 29.08 -7.39
N LYS A 121 -40.55 27.80 -7.34
CA LYS A 121 -40.85 27.07 -6.11
C LYS A 121 -39.59 26.82 -5.30
N THR A 122 -39.68 26.97 -3.98
CA THR A 122 -38.51 26.88 -3.08
C THR A 122 -38.73 25.97 -1.88
N TYR A 123 -39.97 25.56 -1.58
CA TYR A 123 -40.31 24.69 -0.45
C TYR A 123 -41.05 23.41 -0.86
N CYS A 124 -40.97 22.39 -0.01
CA CYS A 124 -41.54 21.06 -0.27
C CYS A 124 -43.05 21.05 -0.49
N SER A 125 -43.80 21.91 0.22
CA SER A 125 -45.25 22.00 0.07
C SER A 125 -45.72 22.45 -1.32
N GLU A 126 -44.81 22.97 -2.15
CA GLU A 126 -45.10 23.44 -3.50
C GLU A 126 -44.87 22.36 -4.57
N MET A 127 -44.21 21.25 -4.19
CA MET A 127 -43.91 20.11 -5.05
C MET A 127 -45.12 19.18 -5.14
N ARG A 128 -45.24 18.43 -6.24
CA ARG A 128 -46.29 17.41 -6.44
C ARG A 128 -45.75 16.00 -6.31
N SER A 129 -44.43 15.81 -6.39
CA SER A 129 -43.79 14.50 -6.32
C SER A 129 -42.33 14.59 -5.88
N CYS A 130 -41.79 13.45 -5.45
CA CYS A 130 -40.37 13.31 -5.12
C CYS A 130 -39.48 13.59 -6.35
N ASP A 131 -39.91 13.16 -7.55
CA ASP A 131 -39.14 13.37 -8.78
C ASP A 131 -39.11 14.85 -9.22
N GLU A 132 -40.22 15.58 -9.04
CA GLU A 132 -40.25 17.03 -9.25
C GLU A 132 -39.31 17.75 -8.27
N ALA A 133 -39.33 17.36 -7.00
CA ALA A 133 -38.45 17.95 -5.98
C ALA A 133 -36.96 17.73 -6.32
N LYS A 134 -36.59 16.53 -6.77
CA LYS A 134 -35.23 16.21 -7.25
C LYS A 134 -34.84 17.04 -8.47
N PHE A 135 -35.74 17.21 -9.44
CA PHE A 135 -35.49 18.09 -10.58
C PHE A 135 -35.21 19.53 -10.13
N TYR A 136 -36.00 20.06 -9.19
CA TYR A 136 -35.84 21.45 -8.72
C TYR A 136 -34.50 21.70 -8.04
N ILE A 137 -34.00 20.78 -7.21
CA ILE A 137 -32.66 20.91 -6.61
C ILE A 137 -31.55 20.84 -7.65
N ALA A 138 -31.69 19.98 -8.66
CA ALA A 138 -30.67 19.82 -9.69
C ALA A 138 -30.65 20.96 -10.72
N ASN A 139 -31.80 21.59 -11.01
CA ASN A 139 -31.95 22.47 -12.18
C ASN A 139 -32.41 23.90 -11.86
N CYS A 140 -32.94 24.18 -10.66
CA CYS A 140 -33.54 25.47 -10.33
C CYS A 140 -32.77 26.21 -9.22
N PRO A 141 -32.56 27.53 -9.35
CA PRO A 141 -31.86 28.32 -8.33
C PRO A 141 -32.74 28.57 -7.09
N ASN A 142 -32.10 28.78 -5.92
CA ASN A 142 -32.72 29.18 -4.65
C ASN A 142 -33.65 28.15 -3.97
N THR A 143 -33.47 26.86 -4.22
CA THR A 143 -34.22 25.80 -3.53
C THR A 143 -33.79 25.66 -2.06
N LYS A 144 -34.75 25.38 -1.16
CA LYS A 144 -34.54 25.20 0.29
C LYS A 144 -35.20 23.92 0.81
N MET A 145 -35.12 22.86 0.00
CA MET A 145 -35.89 21.62 0.19
C MET A 145 -35.05 20.44 0.68
N ASP A 146 -33.73 20.52 0.54
CA ASP A 146 -32.75 19.54 1.03
C ASP A 146 -32.02 20.19 2.20
N GLY A 147 -32.43 19.79 3.41
CA GLY A 147 -31.98 20.41 4.66
C GLY A 147 -30.66 19.85 5.17
N ASP A 148 -30.38 18.58 4.89
CA ASP A 148 -29.21 17.83 5.33
C ASP A 148 -28.15 17.61 4.23
N GLY A 149 -28.49 17.93 2.98
CA GLY A 149 -27.56 18.02 1.85
C GLY A 149 -27.26 16.68 1.19
N ASP A 150 -28.15 15.69 1.33
CA ASP A 150 -27.96 14.33 0.84
C ASP A 150 -28.50 14.13 -0.60
N SER A 151 -28.97 15.21 -1.24
CA SER A 151 -29.60 15.23 -2.56
C SER A 151 -30.98 14.53 -2.62
N VAL A 152 -31.61 14.30 -1.47
CA VAL A 152 -32.98 13.79 -1.33
C VAL A 152 -33.88 14.88 -0.73
N PRO A 153 -34.51 15.74 -1.57
CA PRO A 153 -35.44 16.74 -1.07
C PRO A 153 -36.71 16.14 -0.49
N CYS A 154 -37.33 16.84 0.46
CA CYS A 154 -38.71 16.59 0.87
C CYS A 154 -38.99 15.16 1.36
N GLU A 155 -38.02 14.57 2.07
CA GLU A 155 -38.07 13.23 2.66
C GLU A 155 -39.40 12.95 3.37
N SER A 156 -39.82 13.87 4.23
CA SER A 156 -41.02 13.74 5.08
C SER A 156 -42.37 13.96 4.37
N GLN A 157 -42.39 14.55 3.17
CA GLN A 157 -43.65 14.93 2.48
C GLN A 157 -43.89 14.17 1.18
N HIS A 158 -42.85 14.01 0.36
CA HIS A 158 -42.98 13.46 -1.00
C HIS A 158 -42.14 12.22 -1.23
N CYS A 159 -40.98 12.11 -0.59
CA CYS A 159 -40.05 11.00 -0.81
C CYS A 159 -40.20 9.84 0.20
N ASN A 160 -41.08 9.97 1.21
CA ASN A 160 -41.40 8.96 2.23
C ASN A 160 -40.15 8.31 2.84
N PHE A 161 -39.19 9.14 3.26
CA PHE A 161 -37.99 8.75 3.99
C PHE A 161 -38.14 9.13 5.47
#